data_AF-A0A2N2SJL8-F1
#
_entry.id   AF-A0A2N2SJL8-F1
#
_cell.length_a   1.000
_cell.length_b   1.000
_cell.length_c   1.000
_cell.angle_alpha   90.00
_cell.angle_beta   90.00
_cell.angle_gamma   90.00
#
_symmetry.space_group_name_H-M   'P 1'
#
loop_
_entity.id
_entity.type
_entity.pdbx_description
1 polymer ?
#
loop_
_entity_poly.entity_id
_entity_poly.type
_entity_poly.pdbx_seq_one_letter_code
_entity_poly.pdbx_strand_id
1 'polypeptide(L)'
;LQLATTTAERAQRGLSAAAIEGWNQIARAAIAQIPDRPAEDGNPLTQLPSAAPVVDLRRAALGHEGERAARAQAEATRLAVTIRSNVREAYQQYRIAHDLALQAEQTLQLRVAAQEDMLLRYNGMLKSTWDLLTTARDRVAGEAAAVEALRDFWLAHANLQAVLAGGDYSGPDAIGTGGARNNAGGGH
;
A
#
# COMPACT_ATOMS: atom_id res chain seq x y z
N LEU A 1 -9.55 -2.97 14.05
CA LEU A 1 -8.64 -4.04 14.51
C LEU A 1 -8.98 -4.58 15.90
N GLN A 2 -9.05 -3.75 16.94
CA GLN A 2 -9.33 -4.21 18.33
C GLN A 2 -10.65 -5.02 18.48
N LEU A 3 -11.70 -4.66 17.75
CA LEU A 3 -12.95 -5.42 17.74
C LEU A 3 -12.80 -6.81 17.08
N ALA A 4 -12.00 -6.91 16.02
CA ALA A 4 -11.74 -8.19 15.34
C ALA A 4 -10.84 -9.11 16.19
N THR A 5 -9.85 -8.55 16.88
CA THR A 5 -8.99 -9.33 17.79
C THR A 5 -9.77 -9.80 19.01
N THR A 6 -10.57 -8.92 19.62
CA THR A 6 -11.38 -9.31 20.79
C THR A 6 -12.49 -10.32 20.47
N THR A 7 -13.08 -10.26 19.27
CA THR A 7 -14.04 -11.29 18.82
C THR A 7 -13.35 -12.62 18.57
N ALA A 8 -12.16 -12.62 17.95
CA ALA A 8 -11.34 -13.83 17.80
C ALA A 8 -10.94 -14.42 19.16
N GLU A 9 -10.50 -13.59 20.11
CA GLU A 9 -10.13 -14.02 21.48
C GLU A 9 -11.33 -14.60 22.26
N ARG A 10 -12.53 -14.03 22.11
CA ARG A 10 -13.75 -14.58 22.74
C ARG A 10 -14.15 -15.90 22.10
N ALA A 11 -14.05 -16.01 20.78
CA ALA A 11 -14.36 -17.25 20.07
C ALA A 11 -13.36 -18.37 20.44
N GLN A 12 -12.08 -18.03 20.62
CA GLN A 12 -11.05 -18.96 21.10
C GLN A 12 -11.26 -19.41 22.54
N ARG A 13 -11.73 -18.52 23.43
CA ARG A 13 -12.06 -18.88 24.82
C ARG A 13 -13.20 -19.90 24.94
N GLY A 14 -14.02 -20.04 23.92
CA GLY A 14 -15.05 -21.09 23.83
C GLY A 14 -14.54 -22.45 23.39
N LEU A 15 -13.27 -22.57 22.95
CA LEU A 15 -12.71 -23.84 22.48
C LEU A 15 -12.23 -24.70 23.64
N SER A 16 -12.58 -25.99 23.60
CA SER A 16 -11.98 -26.97 24.50
C SER A 16 -10.51 -27.23 24.13
N ALA A 17 -9.67 -27.52 25.12
CA ALA A 17 -8.27 -27.86 24.91
C ALA A 17 -8.09 -29.03 23.91
N ALA A 18 -9.00 -30.00 23.93
CA ALA A 18 -9.02 -31.12 23.00
C ALA A 18 -9.27 -30.70 21.54
N ALA A 19 -10.13 -29.70 21.31
CA ALA A 19 -10.37 -29.18 19.96
C ALA A 19 -9.14 -28.46 19.38
N ILE A 20 -8.43 -27.70 20.22
CA ILE A 20 -7.18 -27.02 19.85
C ILE A 20 -6.09 -28.05 19.52
N GLU A 21 -5.94 -29.08 20.35
CA GLU A 21 -4.98 -30.17 20.15
C GLU A 21 -5.25 -30.92 18.83
N GLY A 22 -6.52 -31.26 18.57
CA GLY A 22 -6.92 -31.94 17.34
C GLY A 22 -6.65 -31.11 16.08
N TRP A 23 -6.95 -29.81 16.13
CA TRP A 23 -6.62 -28.90 15.03
C TRP A 23 -5.10 -28.81 14.79
N ASN A 24 -4.31 -28.68 15.84
CA ASN A 24 -2.84 -28.60 15.75
C ASN A 24 -2.22 -29.87 15.16
N GLN A 25 -2.74 -31.05 15.52
CA GLN A 25 -2.28 -32.32 14.95
C GLN A 25 -2.57 -32.39 13.45
N ILE A 26 -3.76 -31.98 13.01
CA ILE A 26 -4.14 -31.98 11.59
C ILE A 26 -3.32 -30.97 10.80
N ALA A 27 -3.12 -29.75 11.33
CA ALA A 27 -2.30 -28.73 10.70
C ALA A 27 -0.85 -29.20 10.52
N ARG A 28 -0.26 -29.81 11.57
CA ARG A 28 1.09 -30.38 11.50
C ARG A 28 1.18 -31.53 10.49
N ALA A 29 0.18 -32.41 10.46
CA ALA A 29 0.12 -33.51 9.50
C ALA A 29 -0.02 -33.01 8.05
N ALA A 30 -0.71 -31.90 7.83
CA ALA A 30 -0.84 -31.27 6.52
C ALA A 30 0.46 -30.57 6.09
N ILE A 31 1.15 -29.89 7.02
CA ILE A 31 2.46 -29.28 6.76
C ILE A 31 3.53 -30.35 6.48
N ALA A 32 3.50 -31.48 7.20
CA ALA A 32 4.44 -32.59 7.00
C ALA A 32 4.33 -33.26 5.61
N GLN A 33 3.24 -33.02 4.88
CA GLN A 33 3.09 -33.48 3.49
C GLN A 33 3.82 -32.56 2.49
N ILE A 34 4.26 -31.37 2.91
CA ILE A 34 5.03 -30.47 2.07
C ILE A 34 6.46 -31.02 2.02
N PRO A 35 6.97 -31.40 0.83
CA PRO A 35 8.34 -31.87 0.70
C PRO A 35 9.29 -30.74 1.08
N ASP A 36 10.10 -30.95 2.12
CA ASP A 36 11.18 -30.02 2.49
C ASP A 36 12.32 -30.21 1.50
N ARG A 37 12.27 -29.48 0.38
CA ARG A 37 13.43 -29.34 -0.51
C ARG A 37 14.20 -28.11 -0.04
N PRO A 38 15.49 -28.22 0.29
CA PRO A 38 16.29 -27.05 0.57
C PRO A 38 16.36 -26.18 -0.69
N ALA A 39 16.15 -24.87 -0.52
CA ALA A 39 16.35 -23.90 -1.58
C ALA A 39 17.80 -23.99 -2.05
N GLU A 40 18.02 -24.23 -3.35
CA GLU A 40 19.36 -24.37 -3.93
C GLU A 40 20.21 -23.12 -3.64
N ASP A 41 19.56 -21.95 -3.57
CA ASP A 41 20.19 -20.65 -3.31
C ASP A 41 20.05 -20.16 -1.86
N GLY A 42 19.45 -20.96 -0.97
CA GLY A 42 19.15 -20.57 0.43
C GLY A 42 18.03 -19.53 0.58
N ASN A 43 17.43 -19.04 -0.52
CA ASN A 43 16.33 -18.10 -0.49
C ASN A 43 14.96 -18.83 -0.49
N PRO A 44 14.16 -18.73 0.58
CA PRO A 44 12.87 -19.43 0.67
C PRO A 44 11.79 -18.86 -0.25
N LEU A 45 11.99 -17.67 -0.84
CA LEU A 45 11.01 -17.04 -1.73
C LEU A 45 11.12 -17.52 -3.19
N THR A 46 12.25 -18.13 -3.57
CA THR A 46 12.43 -18.65 -4.93
C THR A 46 11.94 -20.10 -5.10
N GLN A 47 11.61 -20.78 -4.00
CA GLN A 47 10.97 -22.09 -4.02
C GLN A 47 9.66 -22.07 -3.22
N LEU A 48 8.56 -21.78 -3.93
CA LEU A 48 7.23 -21.96 -3.37
C LEU A 48 6.84 -23.44 -3.39
N PRO A 49 6.10 -23.94 -2.38
CA PRO A 49 5.61 -25.31 -2.39
C PRO A 49 4.75 -25.56 -3.64
N SER A 50 5.00 -26.66 -4.33
CA SER A 50 4.33 -27.00 -5.60
C SER A 50 2.83 -27.31 -5.44
N ALA A 51 2.36 -27.47 -4.20
CA ALA A 51 0.96 -27.66 -3.87
C ALA A 51 0.65 -27.07 -2.48
N ALA A 52 -0.56 -26.54 -2.33
CA ALA A 52 -1.06 -26.14 -1.02
C ALA A 52 -1.32 -27.39 -0.14
N PRO A 53 -1.09 -27.31 1.18
CA PRO A 53 -1.35 -28.42 2.09
C PRO A 53 -2.84 -28.77 2.10
N VAL A 54 -3.16 -30.06 1.93
CA VAL A 54 -4.54 -30.55 1.96
C VAL A 54 -4.91 -30.89 3.41
N VAL A 55 -5.95 -30.22 3.92
CA VAL A 55 -6.48 -30.47 5.26
C VAL A 55 -7.67 -31.43 5.15
N ASP A 56 -7.56 -32.63 5.71
CA ASP A 56 -8.69 -33.56 5.79
C ASP A 56 -9.64 -33.17 6.94
N LEU A 57 -10.64 -32.37 6.59
CA LEU A 57 -11.64 -31.87 7.52
C LEU A 57 -12.54 -32.98 8.10
N ARG A 58 -12.58 -34.18 7.48
CA ARG A 58 -13.38 -35.31 7.99
C ARG A 58 -12.82 -35.88 9.30
N ARG A 59 -11.52 -35.67 9.53
CA ARG A 59 -10.82 -36.04 10.79
C ARG A 59 -10.79 -34.90 11.80
N ALA A 60 -11.15 -33.70 11.38
CA ALA A 60 -11.24 -32.55 12.25
C ALA A 60 -12.57 -32.60 13.00
N ALA A 61 -12.55 -33.04 14.26
CA ALA A 61 -13.71 -32.93 15.16
C ALA A 61 -13.95 -31.47 15.59
N LEU A 62 -14.05 -30.56 14.62
CA LEU A 62 -14.36 -29.16 14.85
C LEU A 62 -15.88 -29.05 14.92
N GLY A 63 -16.42 -28.92 16.14
CA GLY A 63 -17.81 -28.48 16.30
C GLY A 63 -18.01 -27.06 15.75
N HIS A 64 -19.25 -26.60 15.67
CA HIS A 64 -19.59 -25.23 15.23
C HIS A 64 -18.88 -24.11 16.02
N GLU A 65 -18.40 -24.39 17.23
CA GLU A 65 -17.56 -23.47 18.01
C GLU A 65 -16.14 -23.35 17.44
N GLY A 66 -15.55 -24.48 17.04
CA GLY A 66 -14.28 -24.57 16.32
C GLY A 66 -14.28 -23.79 15.02
N GLU A 67 -15.32 -24.00 14.22
CA GLU A 67 -15.51 -23.28 12.95
C GLU A 67 -15.63 -21.77 13.15
N ARG A 68 -16.47 -21.32 14.10
CA ARG A 68 -16.63 -19.90 14.41
C ARG A 68 -15.34 -19.26 14.90
N ALA A 69 -14.56 -19.96 15.74
CA ALA A 69 -13.27 -19.46 16.22
C ALA A 69 -12.22 -19.39 15.12
N ALA A 70 -12.13 -20.41 14.27
CA ALA A 70 -11.22 -20.41 13.11
C ALA A 70 -11.56 -19.27 12.14
N ARG A 71 -12.85 -19.05 11.86
CA ARG A 71 -13.33 -17.95 11.02
C ARG A 71 -13.01 -16.59 11.61
N ALA A 72 -13.32 -16.36 12.89
CA ALA A 72 -13.02 -15.09 13.57
C ALA A 72 -11.51 -14.79 13.60
N GLN A 73 -10.67 -15.81 13.82
CA GLN A 73 -9.23 -15.67 13.77
C GLN A 73 -8.71 -15.34 12.37
N ALA A 74 -9.26 -16.00 11.34
CA ALA A 74 -8.91 -15.72 9.94
C ALA A 74 -9.30 -14.29 9.54
N GLU A 75 -10.49 -13.82 9.94
CA GLU A 75 -10.95 -12.45 9.72
C GLU A 75 -10.05 -11.43 10.42
N ALA A 76 -9.67 -11.68 11.69
CA ALA A 76 -8.74 -10.81 12.42
C ALA A 76 -7.36 -10.76 11.77
N THR A 77 -6.84 -11.90 11.34
CA THR A 77 -5.54 -12.01 10.66
C THR A 77 -5.56 -11.28 9.32
N ARG A 78 -6.62 -11.49 8.53
CA ARG A 78 -6.83 -10.82 7.25
C ARG A 78 -6.86 -9.30 7.43
N LEU A 79 -7.66 -8.80 8.38
CA LEU A 79 -7.75 -7.37 8.67
C LEU A 79 -6.39 -6.78 9.08
N ALA A 80 -5.63 -7.48 9.92
CA ALA A 80 -4.29 -7.03 10.33
C ALA A 80 -3.31 -6.95 9.15
N VAL A 81 -3.35 -7.93 8.24
CA VAL A 81 -2.54 -7.91 7.01
C VAL A 81 -2.96 -6.75 6.11
N THR A 82 -4.26 -6.56 5.88
CA THR A 82 -4.79 -5.46 5.07
C THR A 82 -4.36 -4.10 5.62
N ILE A 83 -4.52 -3.85 6.92
CA ILE A 83 -4.11 -2.57 7.54
C ILE A 83 -2.61 -2.31 7.33
N ARG A 84 -1.75 -3.33 7.52
CA ARG A 84 -0.31 -3.18 7.28
C ARG A 84 0.01 -2.90 5.81
N SER A 85 -0.69 -3.55 4.87
CA SER A 85 -0.50 -3.27 3.45
C SER A 85 -0.90 -1.84 3.11
N ASN A 86 -2.08 -1.41 3.56
CA ASN A 86 -2.60 -0.07 3.34
C ASN A 86 -1.65 1.02 3.88
N VAL A 87 -1.13 0.85 5.11
CA VAL A 87 -0.14 1.77 5.69
C VAL A 87 1.13 1.81 4.86
N ARG A 88 1.64 0.64 4.43
CA ARG A 88 2.85 0.56 3.61
C ARG A 88 2.66 1.27 2.27
N GLU A 89 1.55 1.03 1.59
CA GLU A 89 1.24 1.66 0.29
C GLU A 89 1.08 3.17 0.42
N ALA A 90 0.31 3.64 1.41
CA ALA A 90 0.16 5.07 1.68
C ALA A 90 1.50 5.74 1.99
N TYR A 91 2.38 5.07 2.75
CA TYR A 91 3.71 5.59 3.06
C TYR A 91 4.62 5.66 1.81
N GLN A 92 4.60 4.63 0.96
CA GLN A 92 5.37 4.65 -0.29
C GLN A 92 4.89 5.79 -1.20
N GLN A 93 3.58 5.97 -1.33
CA GLN A 93 3.02 7.06 -2.13
C GLN A 93 3.39 8.44 -1.58
N TYR A 94 3.32 8.61 -0.25
CA TYR A 94 3.77 9.83 0.41
C TYR A 94 5.25 10.13 0.10
N ARG A 95 6.13 9.13 0.19
CA ARG A 95 7.56 9.30 -0.11
C ARG A 95 7.81 9.71 -1.55
N ILE A 96 7.17 9.03 -2.51
CA ILE A 96 7.32 9.34 -3.93
C ILE A 96 6.86 10.77 -4.20
N ALA A 97 5.69 11.16 -3.70
CA ALA A 97 5.14 12.51 -3.90
C ALA A 97 6.02 13.59 -3.24
N HIS A 98 6.59 13.31 -2.06
CA HIS A 98 7.55 14.20 -1.41
C HIS A 98 8.82 14.41 -2.23
N ASP A 99 9.39 13.33 -2.75
CA ASP A 99 10.61 13.40 -3.55
C ASP A 99 10.36 14.13 -4.88
N LEU A 100 9.20 13.93 -5.50
CA LEU A 100 8.77 14.68 -6.68
C LEU A 100 8.58 16.18 -6.39
N ALA A 101 7.97 16.55 -5.26
CA ALA A 101 7.81 17.93 -4.86
C ALA A 101 9.16 18.62 -4.61
N LEU A 102 10.09 17.96 -3.93
CA LEU A 102 11.46 18.46 -3.73
C LEU A 102 12.19 18.65 -5.06
N GLN A 103 12.10 17.68 -5.96
CA GLN A 103 12.72 17.78 -7.27
C GLN A 103 12.12 18.93 -8.08
N ALA A 104 10.80 19.12 -8.04
CA ALA A 104 10.14 20.23 -8.70
C ALA A 104 10.65 21.58 -8.17
N GLU A 105 10.74 21.74 -6.85
CA GLU A 105 11.29 22.96 -6.22
C GLU A 105 12.74 23.24 -6.66
N GLN A 106 13.61 22.22 -6.68
CA GLN A 106 14.99 22.37 -7.15
C GLN A 106 15.04 22.81 -8.61
N THR A 107 14.21 22.22 -9.48
CA THR A 107 14.18 22.59 -10.90
C THR A 107 13.63 24.01 -11.13
N LEU A 108 12.74 24.51 -10.26
CA LEU A 108 12.28 25.90 -10.33
C LEU A 108 13.44 26.88 -10.13
N GLN A 109 14.29 26.64 -9.13
CA GLN A 109 15.45 27.50 -8.87
C GLN A 109 16.41 27.53 -10.07
N LEU A 110 16.64 26.38 -10.69
CA LEU A 110 17.47 26.29 -11.91
C LEU A 110 16.87 27.07 -13.09
N ARG A 111 15.54 27.04 -13.24
CA ARG A 111 14.83 27.80 -14.29
C ARG A 111 14.93 29.31 -14.06
N VAL A 112 14.87 29.77 -12.82
CA VAL A 112 15.07 31.18 -12.48
C VAL A 112 16.46 31.65 -12.91
N ALA A 113 17.51 30.91 -12.53
CA ALA A 113 18.88 31.22 -12.95
C ALA A 113 19.05 31.20 -14.47
N ALA A 114 18.45 30.21 -15.15
CA ALA A 114 18.48 30.15 -16.62
C ALA A 114 17.78 31.35 -17.28
N GLN A 115 16.69 31.85 -16.68
CA GLN A 115 16.01 33.04 -17.18
C GLN A 115 16.86 34.30 -17.06
N GLU A 116 17.58 34.47 -15.94
CA GLU A 116 18.48 35.60 -15.76
C GLU A 116 19.60 35.61 -16.82
N ASP A 117 20.24 34.45 -17.08
CA ASP A 117 21.23 34.32 -18.15
C ASP A 117 20.62 34.58 -19.54
N MET A 118 19.41 34.07 -19.81
CA MET A 118 18.73 34.33 -21.08
C MET A 118 18.41 35.81 -21.31
N LEU A 119 18.04 36.54 -20.26
CA LEU A 119 17.83 37.98 -20.33
C LEU A 119 19.13 38.74 -20.62
N LEU A 120 20.23 38.37 -19.96
CA LEU A 120 21.55 38.98 -20.21
C LEU A 120 22.01 38.74 -21.65
N ARG A 121 21.84 37.51 -22.18
CA ARG A 121 22.18 37.17 -23.57
C ARG A 121 21.29 37.87 -24.58
N TYR A 122 20.01 38.03 -24.29
CA TYR A 122 19.10 38.81 -25.13
C TYR A 122 19.53 40.27 -25.21
N ASN A 123 19.81 40.90 -24.07
CA ASN A 123 20.31 42.28 -24.00
C ASN A 123 21.66 42.45 -24.73
N GLY A 124 22.52 41.43 -24.70
CA GLY A 124 23.76 41.38 -25.47
C GLY A 124 23.62 41.04 -26.95
N MET A 125 22.38 40.97 -27.48
CA MET A 125 22.07 40.56 -28.85
C MET A 125 22.56 39.14 -29.24
N LEU A 126 22.82 38.27 -28.27
CA LEU A 126 23.26 36.88 -28.46
C LEU A 126 22.09 35.89 -28.56
N LYS A 127 20.88 36.30 -28.18
CA LYS A 127 19.64 35.50 -28.23
C LYS A 127 18.51 36.30 -28.85
N SER A 128 17.57 35.61 -29.49
CA SER A 128 16.42 36.23 -30.15
C SER A 128 15.23 36.39 -29.21
N THR A 129 14.30 37.27 -29.56
CA THR A 129 13.01 37.40 -28.85
C THR A 129 12.20 36.09 -28.86
N TRP A 130 12.34 35.28 -29.91
CA TRP A 130 11.67 33.97 -29.99
C TRP A 130 12.24 32.96 -28.97
N ASP A 131 13.56 33.01 -28.73
CA ASP A 131 14.18 32.20 -27.68
C ASP A 131 13.63 32.61 -26.30
N LEU A 132 13.51 33.91 -26.06
CA LEU A 132 12.96 34.45 -24.81
C LEU A 132 11.50 34.02 -24.59
N LEU A 133 10.67 34.05 -25.65
CA LEU A 133 9.29 33.56 -25.59
C LEU A 133 9.22 32.06 -25.31
N THR A 134 10.14 31.28 -25.87
CA THR A 134 10.22 29.83 -25.65
C THR A 134 10.58 29.53 -24.20
N THR A 135 11.63 30.17 -23.66
CA THR A 135 12.00 30.05 -22.25
C THR A 135 10.87 30.50 -21.32
N ALA A 136 10.12 31.55 -21.66
CA ALA A 136 8.98 32.00 -20.88
C ALA A 136 7.85 30.95 -20.82
N ARG A 137 7.57 30.26 -21.94
CA ARG A 137 6.59 29.16 -21.97
C ARG A 137 7.05 27.97 -21.14
N ASP A 138 8.33 27.59 -21.26
CA ASP A 138 8.91 26.50 -20.48
C ASP A 138 8.83 26.81 -18.98
N ARG A 139 9.10 28.06 -18.58
CA ARG A 139 8.94 28.50 -17.18
C ARG A 139 7.51 28.29 -16.68
N VAL A 140 6.51 28.80 -17.40
CA VAL A 140 5.10 28.66 -16.99
C VAL A 140 4.70 27.20 -16.86
N ALA A 141 5.12 26.34 -17.81
CA ALA A 141 4.86 24.90 -17.73
C ALA A 141 5.55 24.26 -16.51
N GLY A 142 6.76 24.69 -16.17
CA GLY A 142 7.49 24.22 -14.98
C GLY A 142 6.86 24.66 -13.66
N GLU A 143 6.42 25.91 -13.59
CA GLU A 143 5.70 26.45 -12.43
C GLU A 143 4.39 25.70 -12.21
N ALA A 144 3.62 25.44 -13.28
CA ALA A 144 2.41 24.64 -13.20
C ALA A 144 2.69 23.21 -12.68
N ALA A 145 3.70 22.53 -13.23
CA ALA A 145 4.08 21.19 -12.80
C ALA A 145 4.55 21.15 -11.33
N ALA A 146 5.21 22.20 -10.85
CA ALA A 146 5.64 22.28 -9.45
C ALA A 146 4.45 22.48 -8.49
N VAL A 147 3.46 23.28 -8.89
CA VAL A 147 2.21 23.43 -8.13
C VAL A 147 1.46 22.10 -8.05
N GLU A 148 1.39 21.36 -9.16
CA GLU A 148 0.79 20.02 -9.19
C GLU A 148 1.54 19.04 -8.28
N ALA A 149 2.86 19.00 -8.34
CA ALA A 149 3.67 18.12 -7.47
C ALA A 149 3.47 18.44 -5.98
N LEU A 150 3.39 19.72 -5.60
CA LEU A 150 3.10 20.14 -4.22
C LEU A 150 1.69 19.72 -3.79
N ARG A 151 0.68 19.92 -4.66
CA ARG A 151 -0.69 19.45 -4.40
C ARG A 151 -0.69 17.94 -4.13
N ASP A 152 -0.05 17.16 -5.00
CA ASP A 152 -0.05 15.71 -4.91
C ASP A 152 0.68 15.24 -3.64
N PHE A 153 1.75 15.92 -3.23
CA PHE A 153 2.40 15.70 -1.93
C PHE A 153 1.44 15.91 -0.76
N TRP A 154 0.72 17.03 -0.72
CA TRP A 154 -0.21 17.32 0.37
C TRP A 154 -1.38 16.33 0.41
N LEU A 155 -1.87 15.89 -0.74
CA LEU A 155 -2.88 14.85 -0.84
C LEU A 155 -2.37 13.50 -0.32
N ALA A 156 -1.16 13.10 -0.72
CA ALA A 156 -0.54 11.87 -0.24
C ALA A 156 -0.28 11.91 1.27
N HIS A 157 0.13 13.07 1.81
CA HIS A 157 0.26 13.29 3.24
C HIS A 157 -1.07 13.11 3.98
N ALA A 158 -2.15 13.75 3.49
CA ALA A 158 -3.47 13.63 4.10
C ALA A 158 -4.01 12.18 4.06
N ASN A 159 -3.77 11.46 2.95
CA ASN A 159 -4.14 10.05 2.83
C ASN A 159 -3.38 9.17 3.84
N LEU A 160 -2.07 9.39 4.00
CA LEU A 160 -1.28 8.69 5.02
C LEU A 160 -1.81 8.95 6.43
N GLN A 161 -2.13 10.20 6.77
CA GLN A 161 -2.72 10.53 8.07
C GLN A 161 -4.09 9.86 8.28
N ALA A 162 -4.93 9.81 7.24
CA ALA A 162 -6.23 9.14 7.30
C ALA A 162 -6.08 7.63 7.56
N VAL A 163 -5.16 6.96 6.86
CA VAL A 163 -4.89 5.53 7.06
C VAL A 163 -4.33 5.25 8.46
N LEU A 164 -3.42 6.10 8.96
CA LEU A 164 -2.90 5.99 10.33
C LEU A 164 -3.99 6.21 11.39
N ALA A 165 -4.98 7.05 11.11
CA ALA A 165 -6.16 7.23 11.95
C ALA A 165 -7.18 6.08 11.86
N GLY A 166 -6.91 5.05 11.04
CA GLY A 166 -7.78 3.89 10.85
C GLY A 166 -8.81 4.03 9.74
N GLY A 167 -8.67 5.05 8.87
CA GLY A 167 -9.44 5.17 7.64
C GLY A 167 -8.98 4.17 6.58
N ASP A 168 -9.82 3.98 5.56
CA ASP A 168 -9.48 3.16 4.42
C ASP A 168 -8.47 3.86 3.51
N TYR A 169 -7.56 3.08 2.93
CA TYR A 169 -6.67 3.58 1.89
C TYR A 169 -7.43 3.66 0.58
N SER A 170 -7.57 4.88 0.05
CA SER A 170 -8.29 5.12 -1.20
C SER A 170 -7.47 4.85 -2.46
N GLY A 171 -6.18 4.49 -2.33
CA GLY A 171 -5.29 4.32 -3.48
C GLY A 171 -4.63 5.62 -3.95
N PRO A 172 -3.67 5.55 -4.90
CA PRO A 172 -2.98 6.71 -5.43
C PRO A 172 -3.86 7.57 -6.37
N ASP A 173 -4.83 6.96 -7.06
CA ASP A 173 -5.63 7.61 -8.12
C ASP A 173 -6.99 8.17 -7.67
N ALA A 174 -7.47 7.81 -6.47
CA ALA A 174 -8.81 8.20 -6.01
C ALA A 174 -8.98 9.71 -5.76
N ILE A 175 -7.94 10.50 -5.95
CA ILE A 175 -7.95 11.95 -5.67
C ILE A 175 -7.71 12.78 -6.96
N GLY A 176 -7.79 12.13 -8.13
CA GLY A 176 -7.76 12.77 -9.45
C GLY A 176 -9.10 12.77 -10.20
N THR A 177 -10.06 11.93 -9.81
CA THR A 177 -11.39 11.87 -10.43
C THR A 177 -12.47 12.25 -9.42
N GLY A 178 -12.96 13.49 -9.53
CA GLY A 178 -14.21 13.86 -8.90
C GLY A 178 -15.33 12.99 -9.45
N GLY A 179 -15.75 11.98 -8.69
CA GLY A 179 -16.98 11.23 -8.92
C GLY A 179 -16.79 9.77 -9.31
N ALA A 180 -16.68 8.89 -8.31
CA ALA A 180 -17.41 7.62 -8.22
C ALA A 180 -17.02 6.93 -6.91
N ARG A 181 -17.63 7.37 -5.80
CA ARG A 181 -17.72 6.52 -4.61
C ARG A 181 -18.66 5.37 -4.95
N ASN A 182 -18.13 4.28 -5.47
CA ASN A 182 -18.86 3.03 -5.51
C ASN A 182 -18.86 2.49 -4.09
N ASN A 183 -19.93 2.83 -3.39
CA ASN A 183 -20.38 2.18 -2.18
C ASN A 183 -20.56 0.69 -2.51
N ALA A 184 -19.53 -0.12 -2.24
CA ALA A 184 -19.65 -1.57 -2.28
C ALA A 184 -20.33 -2.04 -0.99
N GLY A 185 -21.63 -1.72 -0.89
CA GLY A 185 -22.56 -2.53 -0.14
C GLY A 185 -22.80 -3.84 -0.89
N GLY A 186 -22.41 -4.94 -0.27
CA GLY A 186 -22.80 -6.30 -0.61
C GLY A 186 -22.38 -7.15 0.59
N GLY A 187 -23.25 -7.58 1.51
CA GLY A 187 -24.60 -8.05 1.26
C GLY A 187 -24.55 -9.43 0.64
N HIS A 188 -24.06 -10.42 1.42
CA HIS A 188 -24.54 -11.80 1.58
C HIS A 188 -23.75 -12.47 2.70
#